data_AF-A0A9D7WFB9-F1
#
_entry.id   AF-A0A9D7WFB9-F1
#
_cell.length_a   1.000
_cell.length_b   1.000
_cell.length_c   1.000
_cell.angle_alpha   90.00
_cell.angle_beta   90.00
_cell.angle_gamma   90.00
#
_symmetry.space_group_name_H-M   'P 1'
#
loop_
_entity.id
_entity.type
_entity.pdbx_description
1 polymer ?
#
loop_
_entity_poly.entity_id
_entity_poly.type
_entity_poly.pdbx_seq_one_letter_code
_entity_poly.pdbx_strand_id
1 'polypeptide(L)'
;ATVIDELSFGITDVVRGADLREALPAQRSLFAALGEPPPQFRHGPLLRDSRGQKLSKREASSGLDPLRAAGMDAAAVIGRLASGLQLVDADARLSATELLEHLTQQEINAVIS
;
A
#
# COMPACT_ATOMS: atom_id res chain seq x y z
N ALA A 1 -8.10 -17.55 2.60
CA ALA A 1 -7.87 -17.94 1.19
C ALA A 1 -7.39 -16.69 0.47
N THR A 2 -6.24 -16.75 -0.21
CA THR A 2 -5.73 -15.62 -1.02
C THR A 2 -5.28 -16.13 -2.38
N VAL A 3 -4.49 -17.21 -2.41
CA VAL A 3 -3.99 -17.83 -3.65
C VAL A 3 -5.12 -18.26 -4.60
N ILE A 4 -6.16 -18.92 -4.09
CA ILE A 4 -7.28 -19.37 -4.92
C ILE A 4 -8.05 -18.18 -5.52
N ASP A 5 -8.22 -17.10 -4.76
CA ASP A 5 -8.92 -15.90 -5.24
C ASP A 5 -8.05 -15.13 -6.25
N GLU A 6 -6.74 -15.03 -5.99
CA GLU A 6 -5.75 -14.45 -6.91
C GLU A 6 -5.81 -15.14 -8.28
N LEU A 7 -5.88 -16.48 -8.30
CA LEU A 7 -6.05 -17.27 -9.53
C LEU A 7 -7.43 -17.08 -10.17
N SER A 8 -8.49 -17.20 -9.37
CA SER A 8 -9.88 -17.15 -9.88
C SER A 8 -10.24 -15.80 -10.50
N PHE A 9 -9.64 -14.71 -10.02
CA PHE A 9 -9.84 -13.37 -10.54
C PHE A 9 -8.79 -12.97 -11.59
N GLY A 10 -7.80 -13.81 -11.89
CA GLY A 10 -6.74 -13.51 -12.85
C GLY A 10 -5.87 -12.32 -12.42
N ILE A 11 -5.60 -12.17 -11.12
CA ILE A 11 -4.77 -11.10 -10.59
C ILE A 11 -3.34 -11.28 -11.10
N THR A 12 -2.78 -10.26 -11.76
CA THR A 12 -1.39 -10.25 -12.26
C THR A 12 -0.41 -9.58 -11.31
N ASP A 13 -0.89 -8.61 -10.53
CA ASP A 13 -0.10 -7.76 -9.66
C ASP A 13 -0.77 -7.62 -8.29
N VAL A 14 -0.02 -7.94 -7.24
CA VAL A 14 -0.45 -7.82 -5.86
C VAL A 14 0.42 -6.78 -5.17
N VAL A 15 -0.16 -5.63 -4.86
CA VAL A 15 0.48 -4.56 -4.07
C VAL A 15 -0.10 -4.55 -2.67
N ARG A 16 0.73 -4.76 -1.64
CA ARG A 16 0.28 -4.89 -0.24
C ARG A 16 1.33 -4.39 0.76
N GLY A 17 0.99 -4.39 2.05
CA GLY A 17 1.92 -3.98 3.11
C GLY A 17 3.11 -4.94 3.28
N ALA A 18 4.28 -4.41 3.64
CA ALA A 18 5.52 -5.17 3.84
C ALA A 18 5.46 -6.19 4.99
N ASP A 19 4.49 -6.11 5.88
CA ASP A 19 4.25 -7.14 6.89
C ASP A 19 3.74 -8.47 6.33
N LEU A 20 3.27 -8.49 5.10
CA LEU A 20 2.85 -9.72 4.41
C LEU A 20 3.99 -10.38 3.60
N ARG A 21 5.22 -9.87 3.67
CA ARG A 21 6.38 -10.47 2.97
C ARG A 21 6.66 -11.89 3.45
N GLU A 22 6.53 -12.14 4.75
CA GLU A 22 6.81 -13.47 5.34
C GLU A 22 5.82 -14.55 4.89
N ALA A 23 4.63 -14.17 4.41
CA ALA A 23 3.65 -15.10 3.87
C ALA A 23 3.97 -15.54 2.42
N LEU A 24 4.84 -14.81 1.71
CA LEU A 24 5.11 -15.04 0.29
C LEU A 24 5.66 -16.44 -0.02
N PRO A 25 6.61 -17.02 0.74
CA PRO A 25 7.10 -18.37 0.45
C PRO A 25 5.97 -19.41 0.49
N ALA A 26 5.12 -19.36 1.52
CA ALA A 26 3.98 -20.28 1.65
C ALA A 26 2.98 -20.11 0.51
N GLN A 27 2.67 -18.88 0.10
CA GLN A 27 1.80 -18.63 -1.06
C GLN A 27 2.43 -19.18 -2.36
N ARG A 28 3.72 -18.93 -2.61
CA ARG A 28 4.42 -19.45 -3.79
C ARG A 28 4.45 -20.97 -3.84
N SER A 29 4.59 -21.65 -2.70
CA SER A 29 4.48 -23.10 -2.63
C SER A 29 3.10 -23.61 -3.04
N LEU A 30 2.03 -22.87 -2.71
CA LEU A 30 0.67 -23.22 -3.16
C LEU A 30 0.49 -23.01 -4.66
N PHE A 31 0.94 -21.89 -5.22
CA PHE A 31 0.93 -21.68 -6.68
C PHE A 31 1.67 -22.82 -7.41
N ALA A 32 2.85 -23.19 -6.92
CA ALA A 32 3.63 -24.30 -7.48
C ALA A 32 2.90 -25.65 -7.37
N ALA A 33 2.26 -25.94 -6.23
CA ALA A 33 1.46 -27.16 -6.05
C ALA A 33 0.24 -27.22 -6.97
N LEU A 34 -0.31 -26.06 -7.36
CA LEU A 34 -1.42 -25.96 -8.30
C LEU A 34 -0.97 -25.95 -9.76
N GLY A 35 0.34 -25.87 -10.04
CA GLY A 35 0.88 -25.78 -11.39
C GLY A 35 0.66 -24.42 -12.06
N GLU A 36 0.37 -23.39 -11.27
CA GLU A 36 0.00 -22.06 -11.76
C GLU A 36 1.12 -21.05 -11.50
N PRO A 37 1.32 -20.04 -12.39
CA PRO A 37 2.28 -18.98 -12.14
C PRO A 37 1.76 -18.01 -11.06
N PRO A 38 2.59 -17.60 -10.09
CA PRO A 38 2.20 -16.56 -9.13
C PRO A 38 2.16 -15.17 -9.78
N PRO A 39 1.34 -14.24 -9.27
CA PRO A 39 1.40 -12.83 -9.68
C PRO A 39 2.72 -12.15 -9.27
N GLN A 40 2.94 -10.96 -9.79
CA GLN A 40 3.98 -10.06 -9.30
C GLN A 40 3.58 -9.51 -7.93
N PHE A 41 4.34 -9.86 -6.90
CA PHE A 41 4.13 -9.32 -5.55
C PHE A 41 5.04 -8.12 -5.32
N ARG A 42 4.47 -6.98 -4.92
CA ARG A 42 5.19 -5.78 -4.49
C ARG A 42 4.70 -5.37 -3.11
N HIS A 43 5.63 -4.90 -2.27
CA HIS A 43 5.32 -4.59 -0.88
C HIS A 43 5.68 -3.15 -0.52
N GLY A 44 4.67 -2.36 -0.20
CA GLY A 44 4.82 -0.98 0.26
C GLY A 44 5.18 -0.87 1.75
N PRO A 45 5.73 0.26 2.18
CA PRO A 45 6.11 0.50 3.56
C PRO A 45 4.89 0.55 4.48
N LEU A 46 5.14 0.36 5.77
CA LEU A 46 4.11 0.41 6.79
C LEU A 46 4.01 1.82 7.35
N LEU A 47 2.80 2.28 7.63
CA LEU A 47 2.59 3.55 8.31
C LEU A 47 3.20 3.51 9.71
N ARG A 48 3.86 4.61 10.07
CA ARG A 48 4.49 4.81 11.36
C ARG A 48 3.91 6.03 12.06
N ASP A 49 3.91 6.00 13.39
CA ASP A 49 3.55 7.16 14.20
C ASP A 49 4.69 8.20 14.21
N SER A 50 4.46 9.32 14.90
CA SER A 50 5.47 10.38 15.07
C SER A 50 6.71 9.96 15.85
N ARG A 51 6.68 8.78 16.50
CA ARG A 51 7.80 8.16 17.22
C ARG A 51 8.48 7.06 16.40
N GLY A 52 8.07 6.86 15.15
CA GLY A 52 8.60 5.84 14.25
C GLY A 52 8.11 4.42 14.52
N GLN A 53 7.17 4.21 15.45
CA GLN A 53 6.59 2.90 15.73
C GLN A 53 5.57 2.54 14.66
N LYS A 54 5.51 1.24 14.30
CA LYS A 54 4.49 0.74 13.37
C LYS A 54 3.12 1.04 13.96
N LEU A 55 2.27 1.75 13.22
CA LEU A 55 0.89 1.97 13.61
C LEU A 55 0.19 0.61 13.69
N SER A 56 -0.22 0.24 14.90
CA SER A 56 -0.96 -0.99 15.14
C SER A 56 -2.43 -0.81 14.77
N LYS A 57 -3.15 -1.89 14.43
CA LYS A 57 -4.61 -1.85 14.21
C LYS A 57 -5.39 -1.30 15.43
N ARG A 58 -4.80 -1.34 16.63
CA ARG A 58 -5.42 -0.79 17.85
C ARG A 58 -5.28 0.73 17.93
N GLU A 59 -4.12 1.27 17.56
CA GLU A 59 -3.85 2.72 17.56
C GLU A 59 -4.39 3.43 16.30
N ALA A 60 -4.46 2.71 15.17
CA ALA A 60 -5.05 3.17 13.91
C ALA A 60 -6.52 2.74 13.73
N SER A 61 -7.18 2.25 14.78
CA SER A 61 -8.56 1.73 14.77
C SER A 61 -9.61 2.77 14.34
N SER A 62 -9.20 4.03 14.30
CA SER A 62 -10.06 5.15 13.97
C SER A 62 -10.18 5.39 12.45
N GLY A 63 -9.32 4.77 11.64
CA GLY A 63 -9.43 4.82 10.18
C GLY A 63 -9.40 6.27 9.65
N LEU A 64 -10.26 6.57 8.67
CA LEU A 64 -10.37 7.91 8.10
C LEU A 64 -11.26 8.86 8.93
N ASP A 65 -11.99 8.36 9.93
CA ASP A 65 -13.03 9.14 10.60
C ASP A 65 -12.48 10.31 11.44
N PRO A 66 -11.39 10.18 12.22
CA PRO A 66 -10.78 11.32 12.88
C PRO A 66 -10.20 12.31 11.89
N LEU A 67 -9.69 11.84 10.75
CA LEU A 67 -9.14 12.73 9.74
C LEU A 67 -10.27 13.61 9.17
N ARG A 68 -11.41 12.99 8.88
CA ARG A 68 -12.64 13.68 8.46
C ARG A 68 -13.18 14.62 9.55
N ALA A 69 -13.22 14.17 10.81
CA ALA A 69 -13.66 14.99 11.95
C ALA A 69 -12.72 16.19 12.20
N ALA A 70 -11.43 16.06 11.87
CA ALA A 70 -10.46 17.15 11.86
C ALA A 70 -10.54 18.05 10.61
N GLY A 71 -11.52 17.82 9.72
CA GLY A 71 -11.75 18.64 8.54
C GLY A 71 -10.84 18.32 7.34
N MET A 72 -10.11 17.20 7.36
CA MET A 72 -9.35 16.78 6.17
C MET A 72 -10.29 16.20 5.10
N ASP A 73 -10.20 16.74 3.90
CA ASP A 73 -10.81 16.18 2.70
C ASP A 73 -9.92 15.09 2.08
N ALA A 74 -10.42 14.45 1.02
CA ALA A 74 -9.70 13.38 0.33
C ALA A 74 -8.33 13.85 -0.22
N ALA A 75 -8.28 15.05 -0.80
CA ALA A 75 -7.05 15.60 -1.38
C ALA A 75 -5.96 15.82 -0.32
N ALA A 76 -6.33 16.29 0.87
CA ALA A 76 -5.41 16.44 2.00
C ALA A 76 -4.91 15.09 2.53
N VAL A 77 -5.80 14.08 2.61
CA VAL A 77 -5.40 12.73 3.05
C VAL A 77 -4.42 12.11 2.05
N ILE A 78 -4.70 12.21 0.75
CA ILE A 78 -3.82 11.68 -0.31
C ILE A 78 -2.47 12.39 -0.28
N GLY A 79 -2.46 13.72 -0.24
CA GLY A 79 -1.22 14.50 -0.17
C GLY A 79 -0.38 14.19 1.07
N ARG A 80 -1.01 14.04 2.23
CA ARG A 80 -0.32 13.63 3.47
C ARG A 80 0.30 12.23 3.34
N LEU A 81 -0.41 11.27 2.76
CA LEU A 81 0.12 9.91 2.54
C LEU A 81 1.28 9.91 1.53
N ALA A 82 1.13 10.65 0.43
CA ALA A 82 2.16 10.78 -0.60
C ALA A 82 3.42 11.50 -0.07
N SER A 83 3.26 12.55 0.73
CA SER A 83 4.39 13.23 1.37
C SER A 83 5.08 12.35 2.42
N GLY A 84 4.32 11.53 3.15
CA GLY A 84 4.90 10.51 4.04
C GLY A 84 5.79 9.48 3.30
N LEU A 85 5.62 9.35 1.99
CA LEU A 85 6.45 8.55 1.09
C LEU A 85 7.49 9.37 0.32
N GLN A 86 7.62 10.66 0.62
CA GLN A 86 8.54 11.61 -0.03
C GLN A 86 8.27 11.77 -1.53
N LEU A 87 7.02 11.57 -1.96
CA LEU A 87 6.60 11.71 -3.35
C LEU A 87 6.17 13.14 -3.70
N VAL A 88 5.79 13.91 -2.69
CA VAL A 88 5.32 15.31 -2.81
C VAL A 88 5.68 16.09 -1.54
N ASP A 89 5.58 17.42 -1.60
CA ASP A 89 5.77 18.31 -0.46
C ASP A 89 4.73 18.09 0.66
N ALA A 90 5.08 18.46 1.89
CA ALA A 90 4.29 18.21 3.11
C ALA A 90 2.86 18.76 3.10
N ASP A 91 2.63 19.87 2.39
CA ASP A 91 1.34 20.55 2.32
C ASP A 91 0.60 20.31 1.00
N ALA A 92 1.06 19.33 0.20
CA ALA A 92 0.44 19.01 -1.06
C ALA A 92 -1.03 18.60 -0.87
N ARG A 93 -1.90 19.10 -1.73
CA ARG A 93 -3.32 18.74 -1.80
C ARG A 93 -3.62 18.36 -3.23
N LEU A 94 -3.87 17.08 -3.46
CA LEU A 94 -4.04 16.52 -4.79
C LEU A 94 -4.87 15.25 -4.73
N SER A 95 -5.56 14.96 -5.82
CA SER A 95 -6.21 13.69 -6.07
C SER A 95 -5.20 12.59 -6.37
N ALA A 96 -5.67 11.34 -6.35
CA ALA A 96 -4.83 10.20 -6.75
C ALA A 96 -4.45 10.28 -8.24
N THR A 97 -5.31 10.85 -9.07
CA THR A 97 -5.03 11.04 -10.50
C THR A 97 -3.94 12.07 -10.73
N GLU A 98 -4.03 13.24 -10.09
CA GLU A 98 -2.98 14.27 -10.16
C GLU A 98 -1.65 13.73 -9.61
N LEU A 99 -1.68 12.93 -8.54
CA LEU A 99 -0.47 12.27 -8.03
C LEU A 99 0.14 11.36 -9.10
N LEU A 100 -0.67 10.54 -9.79
CA LEU A 100 -0.18 9.66 -10.85
C LEU A 100 0.45 10.42 -12.02
N GLU A 101 -0.05 11.62 -12.34
CA GLU A 101 0.53 12.46 -13.39
C GLU A 101 1.95 12.97 -13.05
N HIS A 102 2.28 13.06 -11.76
CA HIS A 102 3.59 13.50 -11.28
C HIS A 102 4.59 12.37 -11.02
N LEU A 103 4.11 11.12 -10.91
CA LEU A 103 4.97 9.99 -10.55
C LEU A 103 5.69 9.39 -11.75
N THR A 104 6.98 9.17 -11.58
CA THR A 104 7.80 8.35 -12.49
C THR A 104 7.77 6.88 -12.09
N GLN A 105 8.04 5.98 -13.05
CA GLN A 105 8.15 4.55 -12.78
C GLN A 105 9.27 4.23 -11.76
N GLN A 106 10.33 5.05 -11.74
CA GLN A 106 11.44 4.91 -10.81
C GLN A 106 11.00 5.20 -9.37
N GLU A 107 10.22 6.26 -9.14
CA GLU A 107 9.70 6.61 -7.82
C GLU A 107 8.72 5.55 -7.30
N ILE A 108 7.85 5.04 -8.18
CA ILE A 108 6.96 3.93 -7.83
C ILE A 108 7.77 2.71 -7.38
N ASN A 109 8.77 2.30 -8.16
CA ASN A 109 9.61 1.15 -7.81
C ASN A 109 10.45 1.36 -6.54
N ALA A 110 10.79 2.61 -6.20
CA ALA A 110 11.49 2.93 -4.95
C ALA A 110 10.59 2.75 -3.72
N VAL A 111 9.29 2.99 -3.86
CA VAL A 111 8.31 2.85 -2.76
C VAL A 111 7.84 1.40 -2.61
N ILE A 112 7.57 0.70 -3.71
CA ILE A 112 7.04 -0.66 -3.69
C ILE A 112 8.07 -1.65 -4.24
N SER A 113 8.64 -2.47 -3.35
CA SER A 113 9.61 -3.54 -3.68
C SER A 113 9.03 -4.93 -3.46
#